data_AF-A0A150VGM2-F1
#
_entry.id   AF-A0A150VGM2-F1
#
_cell.length_a   1.000
_cell.length_b   1.000
_cell.length_c   1.000
_cell.angle_alpha   90.00
_cell.angle_beta   90.00
_cell.angle_gamma   90.00
#
_symmetry.space_group_name_H-M   'P 1'
#
loop_
_entity.id
_entity.type
_entity.pdbx_description
1 polymer ?
#
loop_
_entity_poly.entity_id
_entity_poly.type
_entity_poly.pdbx_seq_one_letter_code
_entity_poly.pdbx_strand_id
1 'polypeptide(L)'
;MRNRRFFVTKSGYIGRGSKIMQRGDLVTVLYGSRVPIILRQLRQTESYAVVGQAYVYGIMFGEVVEAHKKVGAKDRTFMLL
;
A
#
# COMPACT_ATOMS: atom_id res chain seq x y z
N MET A 1 0.45 14.51 16.65
CA MET A 1 0.95 13.13 16.42
C MET A 1 -0.09 11.99 16.59
N ARG A 2 -1.37 12.23 16.94
CA ARG A 2 -2.38 11.17 17.25
C ARG A 2 -3.07 10.46 16.06
N ASN A 3 -2.67 10.72 14.82
CA ASN A 3 -3.38 10.21 13.64
C ASN A 3 -2.68 9.04 12.93
N ARG A 4 -1.71 8.41 13.58
CA ARG A 4 -1.03 7.23 13.03
C ARG A 4 -0.99 6.08 14.03
N ARG A 5 -0.98 4.85 13.52
CA ARG A 5 -0.87 3.60 14.28
C ARG A 5 0.13 2.65 13.63
N PHE A 6 0.75 1.79 14.44
CA PHE A 6 1.56 0.68 13.95
C PHE A 6 0.68 -0.44 13.40
N PHE A 7 1.22 -1.19 12.45
CA PHE A 7 0.60 -2.38 11.90
C PHE A 7 1.67 -3.38 11.45
N VAL A 8 1.23 -4.62 11.28
CA VAL A 8 2.01 -5.70 10.66
C VAL A 8 1.18 -6.24 9.49
N THR A 9 1.79 -6.42 8.33
CA THR A 9 1.13 -7.02 7.16
C THR A 9 1.05 -8.54 7.31
N LYS A 10 0.19 -9.20 6.52
CA LYS A 10 0.14 -10.67 6.49
C LYS A 10 1.48 -11.31 6.12
N SER A 11 2.30 -10.62 5.34
CA SER A 11 3.63 -11.06 4.91
C SER A 11 4.74 -10.69 5.90
N GLY A 12 4.40 -10.19 7.10
CA GLY A 12 5.36 -9.90 8.17
C GLY A 12 6.04 -8.53 8.13
N TYR A 13 5.68 -7.66 7.19
CA TYR A 13 6.24 -6.30 7.15
C TYR A 13 5.67 -5.43 8.26
N ILE A 14 6.53 -4.66 8.93
CA ILE A 14 6.14 -3.71 9.97
C ILE A 14 6.03 -2.31 9.38
N GLY A 15 4.97 -1.60 9.75
CA GLY A 15 4.74 -0.25 9.25
C GLY A 15 3.99 0.64 10.22
N ARG A 16 3.85 1.90 9.81
CA ARG A 16 3.11 2.95 10.50
C ARG A 16 2.30 3.75 9.50
N GLY A 17 0.98 3.76 9.67
CA GLY A 17 0.06 4.40 8.72
C GLY A 17 -1.10 5.10 9.43
N SER A 18 -2.13 5.47 8.67
CA SER A 18 -3.28 6.24 9.14
C SER A 18 -4.05 5.56 10.30
N LYS A 19 -4.53 6.33 11.28
CA LYS A 19 -5.30 5.76 12.40
C LYS A 19 -6.60 5.07 11.96
N ILE A 20 -7.16 5.47 10.82
CA ILE A 20 -8.42 4.94 10.26
C ILE A 20 -8.20 3.67 9.41
N MET A 21 -6.96 3.17 9.35
CA MET A 21 -6.70 1.86 8.76
C MET A 21 -7.39 0.76 9.54
N GLN A 22 -7.79 -0.29 8.82
CA GLN A 22 -8.44 -1.46 9.37
C GLN A 22 -7.91 -2.74 8.72
N ARG A 23 -8.26 -3.88 9.32
CA ARG A 23 -7.93 -5.21 8.75
C ARG A 23 -8.56 -5.34 7.36
N GLY A 24 -7.76 -5.79 6.40
CA GLY A 24 -8.17 -5.92 5.00
C GLY A 24 -7.74 -4.75 4.11
N ASP A 25 -7.28 -3.63 4.69
CA ASP A 25 -6.62 -2.59 3.90
C ASP A 25 -5.30 -3.12 3.30
N LEU A 26 -4.95 -2.60 2.13
CA LEU A 26 -3.80 -3.01 1.33
C LEU A 26 -2.67 -1.99 1.50
N VAL A 27 -1.45 -2.48 1.72
CA VAL A 27 -0.24 -1.69 1.50
C VAL A 27 0.09 -1.75 0.01
N THR A 28 0.15 -0.60 -0.65
CA THR A 28 0.34 -0.53 -2.09
C THR A 28 1.46 0.44 -2.45
N VAL A 29 2.28 0.07 -3.42
CA VAL A 29 3.20 0.99 -4.08
C VAL A 29 2.52 1.46 -5.37
N LEU A 30 2.15 2.74 -5.40
CA LEU A 30 1.68 3.38 -6.61
C LEU A 30 2.89 3.96 -7.35
N TYR A 31 3.08 3.62 -8.62
CA TYR A 31 4.18 4.16 -9.40
C TYR A 31 4.10 5.70 -9.46
N GLY A 32 5.26 6.33 -9.25
CA GLY A 32 5.36 7.79 -9.09
C GLY A 32 5.18 8.28 -7.65
N SER A 33 4.63 7.49 -6.73
CA SER A 33 4.58 7.83 -5.31
C SER A 33 5.94 7.59 -4.63
N ARG A 34 6.36 8.54 -3.78
CA ARG A 34 7.58 8.41 -2.95
C ARG A 34 7.37 7.57 -1.69
N VAL A 35 6.13 7.19 -1.39
CA VAL A 35 5.76 6.47 -0.17
C VAL A 35 4.69 5.42 -0.46
N PRO A 36 4.66 4.30 0.29
CA PRO A 36 3.54 3.38 0.29
C PRO A 36 2.21 4.09 0.60
N ILE A 37 1.17 3.71 -0.11
CA ILE A 37 -0.20 4.19 0.07
C ILE A 37 -1.07 3.04 0.58
N ILE A 38 -1.93 3.34 1.54
CA ILE A 38 -2.91 2.40 2.05
C ILE A 38 -4.20 2.56 1.27
N LEU A 39 -4.62 1.48 0.62
CA LEU A 39 -5.85 1.42 -0.15
C LEU A 39 -6.87 0.51 0.51
N ARG A 40 -8.14 0.89 0.43
CA ARG A 40 -9.26 0.06 0.86
C ARG A 40 -10.14 -0.26 -0.34
N GLN A 41 -10.31 -1.55 -0.64
CA GLN A 41 -11.23 -1.97 -1.69
C GLN A 41 -12.66 -1.63 -1.27
N LEU A 42 -13.42 -1.01 -2.18
CA LEU A 42 -14.84 -0.77 -1.98
C LEU A 42 -15.61 -2.08 -2.25
N ARG A 43 -16.62 -2.36 -1.42
CA ARG A 43 -17.35 -3.63 -1.48
C ARG A 43 -18.04 -3.77 -2.84
N GLN A 44 -17.92 -4.95 -3.44
CA GLN A 44 -18.57 -5.30 -4.71
C GLN A 44 -18.15 -4.40 -5.89
N THR A 45 -16.98 -3.75 -5.82
CA THR A 45 -16.44 -2.98 -6.94
C THR A 45 -14.95 -3.28 -7.18
N GLU A 46 -14.45 -2.80 -8.31
CA GLU A 46 -13.02 -2.79 -8.64
C GLU A 46 -12.29 -1.53 -8.16
N SER A 47 -12.99 -0.65 -7.45
CA SER A 47 -12.48 0.66 -7.02
C SER A 47 -11.89 0.61 -5.61
N TYR A 48 -10.97 1.54 -5.35
CA TYR A 48 -10.29 1.66 -4.07
C TYR A 48 -10.44 3.09 -3.52
N ALA A 49 -10.64 3.19 -2.21
CA ALA A 49 -10.50 4.44 -1.48
C ALA A 49 -9.07 4.59 -0.96
N VAL A 50 -8.53 5.80 -1.06
CA VAL A 50 -7.25 6.15 -0.42
C VAL A 50 -7.48 6.39 1.07
N VAL A 51 -6.88 5.53 1.90
CA VAL A 51 -6.97 5.64 3.37
C VAL A 51 -5.89 6.56 3.92
N GLY A 52 -4.72 6.59 3.27
CA GLY A 52 -3.63 7.51 3.59
C GLY A 52 -2.26 6.93 3.29
N GLN A 53 -1.22 7.71 3.56
CA GLN A 53 0.17 7.30 3.38
C GLN A 53 0.66 6.41 4.54
N ALA A 54 1.63 5.55 4.26
CA ALA A 54 2.30 4.73 5.26
C ALA A 54 3.81 4.76 5.12
N TYR A 55 4.50 4.66 6.25
CA TYR A 55 5.88 4.20 6.31
C TYR A 55 5.86 2.68 6.46
N VAL A 56 6.60 1.95 5.64
CA VAL A 56 6.74 0.50 5.76
C VAL A 56 8.20 0.13 5.56
N TYR A 57 8.77 -0.51 6.59
CA TYR A 57 10.16 -0.95 6.57
C TYR A 57 10.34 -2.04 5.51
N GLY A 58 11.40 -1.95 4.70
CA GLY A 58 11.67 -2.90 3.60
C GLY A 58 10.78 -2.74 2.37
N ILE A 59 10.04 -1.64 2.26
CA ILE A 59 9.23 -1.30 1.07
C ILE A 59 9.50 0.14 0.60
N MET A 60 9.60 1.08 1.55
CA MET A 60 9.60 2.52 1.26
C MET A 60 10.78 3.00 0.39
N PHE A 61 11.90 2.27 0.36
CA PHE A 61 13.10 2.67 -0.38
C PHE A 61 13.25 1.91 -1.71
N GLY A 62 12.20 1.26 -2.18
CA GLY A 62 12.13 0.63 -3.50
C GLY A 62 12.43 -0.87 -3.52
N GLU A 63 12.72 -1.47 -2.37
CA GLU A 63 13.13 -2.87 -2.26
C GLU A 63 12.09 -3.83 -2.87
N VAL A 64 10.79 -3.56 -2.64
CA VAL A 64 9.70 -4.36 -3.21
C VAL A 64 9.51 -4.10 -4.70
N VAL A 65 9.78 -2.88 -5.19
CA VAL A 65 9.68 -2.57 -6.63
C VAL A 65 10.77 -3.30 -7.40
N GLU A 66 11.98 -3.35 -6.86
CA GLU A 66 13.08 -4.13 -7.43
C GLU A 66 12.76 -5.62 -7.46
N ALA A 67 12.23 -6.18 -6.35
CA ALA A 67 11.81 -7.57 -6.29
C ALA A 67 10.70 -7.88 -7.31
N HIS A 68 9.68 -7.02 -7.41
CA HIS A 68 8.56 -7.13 -8.37
C HIS A 68 9.05 -7.17 -9.82
N LYS A 69 10.01 -6.31 -10.17
CA LYS A 69 10.65 -6.31 -11.50
C LYS A 69 11.44 -7.57 -11.77
N LYS A 70 12.23 -8.05 -10.80
CA LYS A 70 13.06 -9.27 -10.94
C LYS A 70 12.23 -10.51 -11.23
N VAL A 71 11.03 -10.61 -10.66
CA VAL A 71 10.14 -11.77 -10.86
C VAL A 71 9.17 -11.59 -12.03
N GLY A 72 9.19 -10.46 -12.73
CA GLY A 72 8.29 -10.18 -13.85
C GLY A 72 6.81 -10.16 -13.45
N ALA A 73 6.50 -9.73 -12.23
CA ALA A 73 5.11 -9.67 -11.76
C ALA A 73 4.32 -8.60 -12.55
N LYS A 74 3.02 -8.87 -12.76
CA LYS A 74 2.15 -7.99 -13.55
C LYS A 74 1.77 -6.73 -12.76
N ASP A 75 1.80 -5.60 -13.46
CA ASP A 75 1.24 -4.34 -12.97
C ASP A 75 -0.27 -4.26 -13.21
N ARG A 76 -0.97 -3.47 -12.40
CA ARG A 76 -2.37 -3.10 -12.65
C ARG A 76 -2.45 -1.63 -13.06
N THR A 77 -3.01 -1.38 -14.23
CA THR A 77 -3.21 -0.03 -14.78
C THR A 77 -4.69 0.35 -14.68
N PHE A 78 -4.96 1.59 -14.29
CA PHE A 78 -6.31 2.17 -14.25
C PHE A 78 -6.41 3.21 -15.35
N MET A 79 -7.31 3.00 -16.32
CA MET A 79 -7.55 3.94 -17.41
C MET A 79 -8.67 4.91 -17.02
N LEU A 80 -8.52 6.18 -17.42
CA LEU A 80 -9.62 7.14 -17.38
C LEU A 80 -10.65 6.74 -18.44
N LEU A 81 -11.93 6.86 -18.10
CA LEU A 81 -13.03 6.72 -19.05
C LEU A 81 -13.32 8.06 -19.73
#